data_AF-A0A939ZM00-F1
#
_entry.id   AF-A0A939ZM00-F1
#
_cell.length_a   1.000
_cell.length_b   1.000
_cell.length_c   1.000
_cell.angle_alpha   90.00
_cell.angle_beta   90.00
_cell.angle_gamma   90.00
#
_symmetry.space_group_name_H-M   'P 1'
#
loop_
_entity.id
_entity.type
_entity.pdbx_description
1 polymer ?
#
loop_
_entity_poly.entity_id
_entity_poly.type
_entity_poly.pdbx_seq_one_letter_code
_entity_poly.pdbx_strand_id
1 'polypeptide(L)' 'DSSAYYDCDMTGPTAIVMGTEATGLTEPWRQAADAHVLIPMLGRLDSLNVSVSAAILLYEAVRQRQ' A
#
# COMPACT_ATOMS: atom_id res chain seq x y z
N ASP A 1 5.50 4.81 10.78
CA ASP A 1 4.09 4.72 11.22
C ASP A 1 3.30 3.69 10.41
N SER A 2 3.84 3.13 9.32
CA SER A 2 3.15 2.09 8.54
C SER A 2 3.06 0.71 9.20
N SER A 3 1.96 -0.01 8.94
CA SER A 3 1.78 -1.43 9.26
C SER A 3 1.94 -2.31 8.00
N ALA A 4 2.05 -3.62 8.16
CA ALA A 4 2.03 -4.51 7.00
C ALA A 4 0.66 -4.44 6.30
N TYR A 5 0.65 -4.53 4.98
CA TYR A 5 -0.58 -4.35 4.19
C TYR A 5 -1.70 -5.34 4.53
N TYR A 6 -1.35 -6.56 4.96
CA TYR A 6 -2.32 -7.59 5.35
C TYR A 6 -2.90 -7.38 6.76
N ASP A 7 -2.40 -6.41 7.53
CA ASP A 7 -2.97 -6.03 8.83
C ASP A 7 -4.03 -4.91 8.70
N CYS A 8 -4.15 -4.31 7.51
CA CYS A 8 -5.13 -3.26 7.22
C CYS A 8 -6.46 -3.88 6.79
N ASP A 9 -7.57 -3.40 7.36
CA ASP A 9 -8.92 -3.79 6.96
C ASP A 9 -9.30 -3.13 5.63
N MET A 10 -9.43 -3.95 4.59
CA MET A 10 -9.83 -3.57 3.23
C MET A 10 -11.19 -4.16 2.84
N THR A 11 -11.98 -4.64 3.80
CA THR A 11 -13.30 -5.28 3.56
C THR A 11 -14.35 -4.28 3.09
N GLY A 12 -14.26 -3.02 3.51
CA GLY A 12 -15.14 -1.92 3.08
C GLY A 12 -14.73 -1.26 1.77
N PRO A 13 -15.43 -0.20 1.31
CA PRO A 13 -14.99 0.63 0.18
C PRO A 13 -13.62 1.26 0.49
N THR A 14 -12.60 0.98 -0.32
CA THR A 14 -11.21 1.39 -0.05
C THR A 14 -10.61 2.06 -1.27
N ALA A 15 -10.00 3.23 -1.08
CA ALA A 15 -9.15 3.87 -2.08
C ALA A 15 -7.68 3.59 -1.74
N ILE A 16 -6.93 3.08 -2.71
CA ILE A 16 -5.48 2.84 -2.57
C ILE A 16 -4.76 3.95 -3.32
N VAL A 17 -3.92 4.70 -2.60
CA VAL A 17 -3.14 5.82 -3.16
C VAL A 17 -1.67 5.40 -3.21
N MET A 18 -1.06 5.56 -4.38
CA MET A 18 0.31 5.14 -4.65
C MET A 18 1.15 6.34 -5.06
N GLY A 19 2.38 6.39 -4.56
CA GLY A 19 3.36 7.41 -4.91
C GLY A 19 4.07 7.12 -6.24
N THR A 20 4.89 8.07 -6.69
CA THR A 20 5.79 7.82 -7.83
C THR A 20 6.97 6.96 -7.40
N GLU A 21 7.60 6.25 -8.33
CA GLU A 21 8.77 5.40 -8.03
C GLU A 21 9.95 6.19 -7.47
N ALA A 22 10.12 7.45 -7.89
CA ALA A 22 11.26 8.28 -7.52
C ALA A 22 11.08 8.98 -6.17
N THR A 23 9.86 9.41 -5.84
CA THR A 23 9.61 10.28 -4.68
C THR A 23 8.63 9.71 -3.67
N GLY A 24 7.96 8.59 -3.98
CA GLY A 24 6.88 8.08 -3.15
C GLY A 24 5.67 9.02 -3.10
N LEU A 25 4.90 8.91 -2.02
CA LEU A 25 3.71 9.73 -1.76
C LEU A 25 4.13 11.14 -1.32
N THR A 26 3.42 12.15 -1.80
CA THR A 26 3.60 13.51 -1.29
C THR A 26 3.02 13.63 0.11
N GLU A 27 3.54 14.56 0.89
CA GLU A 27 3.13 14.77 2.28
C GLU A 27 1.62 15.03 2.46
N PRO A 28 0.91 15.77 1.57
CA PRO A 28 -0.55 15.93 1.68
C PRO A 28 -1.31 14.60 1.63
N TRP A 29 -0.92 13.67 0.75
CA TRP A 29 -1.55 12.35 0.67
C TRP A 29 -1.23 11.50 1.89
N ARG A 30 0.00 11.60 2.40
CA ARG A 30 0.39 10.91 3.62
C ARG A 30 -0.40 11.42 4.82
N GLN A 31 -0.60 12.73 4.98
CA GLN A 31 -1.37 13.27 6.10
C GLN A 31 -2.88 13.01 5.99
N ALA A 32 -3.42 12.93 4.79
CA ALA A 32 -4.85 12.70 4.56
C ALA A 32 -5.28 11.23 4.62
N ALA A 33 -4.34 10.28 4.59
CA ALA A 33 -4.65 8.86 4.57
C ALA A 33 -5.11 8.35 5.94
N ASP A 34 -6.15 7.52 5.94
CA ASP A 34 -6.67 6.85 7.15
C ASP A 34 -5.68 5.80 7.69
N ALA A 35 -4.85 5.23 6.80
CA ALA A 35 -3.84 4.24 7.14
C ALA A 35 -2.63 4.36 6.22
N HIS A 36 -1.44 4.05 6.76
CA HIS A 36 -0.22 3.84 5.99
C HIS A 36 0.13 2.36 6.02
N VAL A 37 0.30 1.76 4.85
CA VAL A 37 0.65 0.35 4.72
C VAL A 37 1.96 0.18 3.96
N LEU A 38 2.67 -0.90 4.24
CA LEU A 38 3.86 -1.32 3.51
C LEU A 38 3.77 -2.78 3.08
N ILE A 39 4.52 -3.11 2.02
CA ILE A 39 4.80 -4.50 1.63
C ILE A 39 6.13 -4.88 2.30
N PRO A 40 6.15 -5.89 3.18
CA PRO A 40 7.39 -6.30 3.84
C PRO A 40 8.44 -6.76 2.81
N MET A 41 9.57 -6.06 2.75
CA MET A 41 10.69 -6.40 1.88
C MET A 41 11.63 -7.36 2.60
N LEU A 42 11.85 -8.55 2.04
CA LEU A 42 12.73 -9.58 2.62
C LEU A 42 14.21 -9.43 2.20
N GLY A 43 14.57 -8.34 1.50
CA GLY A 43 15.88 -8.14 0.90
C GLY A 43 16.39 -6.70 0.99
N ARG A 44 17.44 -6.39 0.24
CA ARG A 44 18.10 -5.07 0.22
C ARG A 44 17.48 -4.06 -0.76
N LEU A 45 16.30 -4.36 -1.30
CA LEU A 45 15.63 -3.48 -2.24
C LEU A 45 14.75 -2.50 -1.47
N ASP A 46 14.81 -1.24 -1.86
CA ASP A 46 14.06 -0.16 -1.21
C ASP A 46 12.57 -0.19 -1.57
N SER A 47 12.23 -0.67 -2.78
CA SER A 47 10.84 -0.76 -3.24
C SER A 47 10.65 -1.79 -4.36
N LEU A 48 9.38 -2.15 -4.59
CA LEU A 48 8.95 -2.85 -5.80
C LEU A 48 8.51 -1.83 -6.84
N ASN A 49 8.47 -2.24 -8.11
CA ASN A 49 7.80 -1.47 -9.15
C ASN A 49 6.36 -1.11 -8.72
N VAL A 50 5.92 0.10 -9.07
CA VAL A 50 4.62 0.64 -8.60
C VAL A 50 3.44 -0.24 -9.05
N SER A 51 3.50 -0.83 -10.24
CA SER A 51 2.43 -1.69 -10.75
C SER A 51 2.35 -3.03 -10.00
N VAL A 52 3.50 -3.59 -9.63
CA VAL A 52 3.57 -4.83 -8.82
C VAL A 52 3.03 -4.58 -7.42
N SER A 53 3.41 -3.46 -6.81
CA SER A 53 2.90 -3.04 -5.51
C SER A 53 1.38 -2.87 -5.54
N ALA A 54 0.85 -2.21 -6.57
CA ALA A 54 -0.59 -2.01 -6.73
C ALA A 54 -1.33 -3.35 -6.90
N ALA A 55 -0.79 -4.26 -7.72
CA ALA A 55 -1.38 -5.58 -7.90
C ALA A 55 -1.46 -6.37 -6.58
N ILE A 56 -0.41 -6.35 -5.76
CA ILE A 56 -0.40 -7.00 -4.44
C ILE A 56 -1.50 -6.44 -3.54
N LEU A 57 -1.60 -5.12 -3.41
CA LEU A 57 -2.59 -4.47 -2.55
C LEU A 57 -4.03 -4.71 -3.04
N LEU A 58 -4.25 -4.64 -4.36
CA LEU A 58 -5.58 -4.88 -4.94
C LEU A 58 -6.02 -6.33 -4.73
N TYR A 59 -5.13 -7.30 -4.92
CA TYR A 59 -5.47 -8.71 -4.69
C TYR A 59 -5.65 -9.05 -3.21
N GLU A 60 -4.98 -8.34 -2.29
CA GLU A 60 -5.29 -8.45 -0.87
C GLU A 60 -6.69 -7.95 -0.55
N ALA A 61 -7.09 -6.78 -1.08
CA ALA A 61 -8.44 -6.28 -0.91
C ALA A 61 -9.48 -7.26 -1.48
N VAL A 62 -9.20 -7.89 -2.63
CA VAL A 62 -10.05 -8.96 -3.17
C VAL A 62 -10.09 -10.15 -2.22
N ARG A 63 -8.94 -10.61 -1.69
CA ARG A 63 -8.86 -11.74 -0.75
C ARG A 63 -9.67 -11.49 0.52
N GLN A 64 -9.64 -10.28 1.07
CA GLN A 64 -10.39 -9.94 2.29
C GLN A 64 -11.90 -9.80 2.06
N ARG A 65 -12.32 -9.49 0.83
CA ARG A 65 -13.74 -9.32 0.45
C ARG A 65 -14.41 -10.60 -0.05
N GLN A 66 -13.65 -11.69 -0.19
CA GLN A 66 -14.16 -13.03 -0.49
C GLN A 66 -14.40 -13.81 0.80
#